data_AF-A0A2S9WUJ2-F1
#
_entry.id   AF-A0A2S9WUJ2-F1
#
_cell.length_a   1.000
_cell.length_b   1.000
_cell.length_c   1.000
_cell.angle_alpha   90.00
_cell.angle_beta   90.00
_cell.angle_gamma   90.00
#
_symmetry.space_group_name_H-M   'P 1'
#
loop_
_entity.id
_entity.type
_entity.pdbx_description
1 polymer ?
#
loop_
_entity_poly.entity_id
_entity_poly.type
_entity_poly.pdbx_seq_one_letter_code
_entity_poly.pdbx_strand_id
1 'polypeptide(L)'
;MRNKNLEKNQMKIAYKICCIFLLCILSIKLNAQINVRIENDDNLFWQPNIELSYSDFKSKSNEDCEKFNEKYGWEMSGTIELKGIVDVPKSHLSKRIRKRKGDDKSYIAPVFCKNCSCKLSENSSELEVHKLLFDVAEMCSRALRRELSETKAKMEINNVNTMFFTTAKNKWDERMRKIWGTILQDILIENKKGAYLEWRNLINELMEKNEEFATKPNEIKRLMSEMPIEEGYVEADRIVGDLDN
;
A
#
# COMPACT_ATOMS: atom_id res chain seq x y z
N MET A 1 36.76 -58.52 4.94
CA MET A 1 35.88 -57.84 5.92
C MET A 1 36.00 -56.31 5.95
N ARG A 2 37.11 -55.68 5.54
CA ARG A 2 37.29 -54.21 5.54
C ARG A 2 36.33 -53.42 4.61
N ASN A 3 36.04 -53.92 3.41
CA ASN A 3 35.20 -53.20 2.43
C ASN A 3 33.74 -53.01 2.87
N LYS A 4 33.11 -54.02 3.49
CA LYS A 4 31.70 -53.93 3.94
C LYS A 4 31.48 -52.89 5.04
N ASN A 5 32.50 -52.59 5.84
CA ASN A 5 32.42 -51.55 6.87
C ASN A 5 32.58 -50.14 6.29
N LEU A 6 33.35 -50.00 5.20
CA LEU A 6 33.52 -48.72 4.52
C LEU A 6 32.22 -48.30 3.82
N GLU A 7 31.58 -49.23 3.10
CA GLU A 7 30.29 -49.00 2.43
C GLU A 7 29.15 -48.68 3.43
N LYS A 8 29.08 -49.39 4.56
CA LYS A 8 28.11 -49.09 5.62
C LYS A 8 28.31 -47.70 6.23
N ASN A 9 29.55 -47.25 6.38
CA ASN A 9 29.84 -45.91 6.91
C ASN A 9 29.52 -44.81 5.89
N GLN A 10 29.83 -45.02 4.60
CA GLN A 10 29.47 -44.09 3.54
C GLN A 10 27.94 -43.96 3.39
N MET A 11 27.20 -45.06 3.49
CA MET A 11 25.74 -45.06 3.43
C MET A 11 25.10 -44.33 4.63
N LYS A 12 25.68 -44.46 5.83
CA LYS A 12 25.26 -43.68 7.02
C LYS A 12 25.55 -42.19 6.88
N ILE A 13 26.68 -41.82 6.27
CA ILE A 13 27.03 -40.41 5.99
C ILE A 13 26.06 -39.83 4.96
N ALA A 14 25.80 -40.55 3.86
CA ALA A 14 24.85 -40.14 2.84
C ALA A 14 23.42 -39.97 3.40
N TYR A 15 22.97 -40.88 4.26
CA TYR A 15 21.67 -40.78 4.93
C TYR A 15 21.60 -39.54 5.84
N LYS A 16 22.65 -39.28 6.63
CA LYS A 16 22.71 -38.07 7.48
C LYS A 16 22.71 -36.77 6.67
N ILE A 17 23.46 -36.71 5.56
CA ILE A 17 23.49 -35.55 4.67
C ILE A 17 22.12 -35.33 4.02
N CYS A 18 21.44 -36.41 3.60
CA CYS A 18 20.10 -36.34 3.02
C CYS A 18 19.06 -35.85 4.04
N CYS A 19 19.13 -36.30 5.30
CA CYS A 19 18.27 -35.81 6.37
C CYS A 19 18.51 -34.33 6.70
N ILE A 20 19.77 -33.88 6.68
CA ILE A 20 20.12 -32.45 6.90
C ILE A 20 19.58 -31.60 5.74
N PHE A 21 19.73 -32.04 4.49
CA PHE A 21 19.15 -31.34 3.34
C PHE A 21 17.62 -31.27 3.41
N LEU A 22 16.94 -32.36 3.80
CA LEU A 22 15.48 -32.36 3.99
C LEU A 22 15.04 -31.37 5.10
N LEU A 23 15.79 -31.31 6.21
CA LEU A 23 15.54 -30.36 7.30
C LEU A 23 15.79 -28.90 6.86
N CYS A 24 16.81 -28.64 6.04
CA CYS A 24 17.05 -27.31 5.46
C CYS A 24 15.93 -26.90 4.48
N ILE A 25 15.43 -27.82 3.66
CA ILE A 25 14.32 -27.55 2.74
C ILE A 25 12.99 -27.30 3.50
N LEU A 26 12.77 -28.01 4.61
CA LEU A 26 11.64 -27.75 5.52
C LEU A 26 11.77 -26.40 6.25
N SER A 27 12.98 -25.95 6.55
CA SER A 27 13.24 -24.65 7.19
C SER A 27 12.96 -23.44 6.28
N ILE A 28 13.01 -23.62 4.96
CA ILE A 28 12.76 -22.53 3.99
C ILE A 28 11.26 -22.24 3.82
N LYS A 29 10.37 -23.15 4.24
CA LYS A 29 8.91 -22.96 4.10
C LYS A 29 8.20 -22.39 5.34
N LEU A 30 8.92 -22.07 6.41
CA LEU A 30 8.32 -21.50 7.64
C LEU A 30 8.41 -19.96 7.72
N ASN A 31 8.43 -19.29 6.57
CA ASN A 31 8.14 -17.86 6.45
C ASN A 31 6.80 -17.64 5.72
N ALA A 32 5.84 -18.55 5.92
CA ALA A 32 4.45 -18.16 5.86
C ALA A 32 4.22 -17.19 7.03
N GLN A 33 4.63 -15.92 6.85
CA GLN A 33 4.09 -14.83 7.64
C GLN A 33 2.59 -15.01 7.56
N ILE A 34 1.97 -15.32 8.70
CA ILE A 34 0.54 -15.10 8.85
C ILE A 34 0.36 -13.65 8.42
N ASN A 35 -0.23 -13.43 7.24
CA ASN A 35 -0.59 -12.10 6.78
C ASN A 35 -1.69 -11.62 7.73
N VAL A 36 -1.28 -11.15 8.91
CA VAL A 36 -2.16 -10.54 9.88
C VAL A 36 -2.69 -9.30 9.18
N ARG A 37 -3.97 -9.33 8.85
CA ARG A 37 -4.70 -8.20 8.28
C ARG A 37 -4.47 -6.97 9.16
N ILE A 38 -3.66 -6.03 8.69
CA ILE A 38 -3.37 -4.78 9.40
C ILE A 38 -4.50 -3.78 9.13
N GLU A 39 -5.23 -3.44 10.18
CA GLU A 39 -6.35 -2.50 10.13
C GLU A 39 -6.58 -1.84 11.49
N ASN A 40 -7.32 -0.74 11.50
CA ASN A 40 -7.99 -0.23 12.70
C ASN A 40 -9.52 -0.24 12.50
N ASP A 41 -10.25 0.28 13.48
CA ASP A 41 -11.71 0.29 13.48
C ASP A 41 -12.29 1.00 12.25
N ASP A 42 -11.63 2.07 11.81
CA ASP A 42 -12.08 2.94 10.73
C ASP A 42 -11.49 2.58 9.36
N ASN A 43 -10.30 2.00 9.30
CA ASN A 43 -9.51 1.90 8.07
C ASN A 43 -8.91 0.49 7.88
N LEU A 44 -9.02 -0.01 6.67
CA LEU A 44 -8.19 -1.12 6.17
C LEU A 44 -7.03 -0.53 5.37
N PHE A 45 -5.80 -0.93 5.69
CA PHE A 45 -4.62 -0.53 4.93
C PHE A 45 -4.32 -1.54 3.82
N TRP A 46 -3.88 -1.05 2.66
CA TRP A 46 -3.50 -1.92 1.56
C TRP A 46 -2.31 -2.81 1.96
N GLN A 47 -2.41 -4.09 1.66
CA GLN A 47 -1.40 -5.10 1.95
C GLN A 47 -1.37 -6.15 0.84
N PRO A 48 -0.20 -6.73 0.55
CA PRO A 48 -0.12 -7.80 -0.43
C PRO A 48 -0.99 -8.99 0.02
N ASN A 49 -1.86 -9.47 -0.87
CA ASN A 49 -2.75 -10.61 -0.64
C ASN A 49 -3.86 -10.41 0.41
N ILE A 50 -4.12 -9.16 0.83
CA ILE A 50 -5.31 -8.82 1.62
C ILE A 50 -6.29 -8.10 0.71
N GLU A 51 -7.44 -8.71 0.49
CA GLU A 51 -8.48 -8.15 -0.37
C GLU A 51 -9.61 -7.53 0.45
N LEU A 52 -10.28 -6.56 -0.17
CA LEU A 52 -11.54 -6.04 0.34
C LEU A 52 -12.59 -7.15 0.38
N SER A 53 -13.43 -7.06 1.40
CA SER A 53 -14.56 -7.94 1.63
C SER A 53 -15.83 -7.13 1.86
N TYR A 54 -16.97 -7.76 1.72
CA TYR A 54 -18.26 -7.13 2.03
C TYR A 54 -18.35 -6.57 3.45
N SER A 55 -17.63 -7.15 4.42
CA SER A 55 -17.60 -6.69 5.81
C SER A 55 -16.78 -5.42 6.04
N ASP A 56 -16.03 -4.96 5.03
CA ASP A 56 -15.30 -3.70 5.11
C ASP A 56 -16.19 -2.47 4.92
N PHE A 57 -17.34 -2.63 4.27
CA PHE A 57 -18.30 -1.55 4.03
C PHE A 57 -19.21 -1.38 5.26
N LYS A 58 -18.73 -0.60 6.23
CA LYS A 58 -19.33 -0.47 7.58
C LYS A 58 -20.17 0.79 7.77
N SER A 59 -20.13 1.76 6.84
CA SER A 59 -21.04 2.90 6.91
C SER A 59 -22.46 2.38 6.93
N LYS A 60 -23.28 2.93 7.83
CA LYS A 60 -24.72 2.69 7.78
C LYS A 60 -25.21 3.15 6.41
N SER A 61 -26.02 2.32 5.75
CA SER A 61 -26.86 2.81 4.65
C SER A 61 -27.72 3.92 5.22
N ASN A 62 -27.45 5.14 4.81
CA ASN A 62 -28.23 6.32 5.12
C ASN A 62 -28.75 6.91 3.81
N GLU A 63 -29.62 7.90 3.92
CA GLU A 63 -30.27 8.51 2.76
C GLU A 63 -29.27 9.03 1.72
N ASP A 64 -28.08 9.47 2.14
CA ASP A 64 -27.02 9.92 1.24
C ASP A 64 -26.34 8.76 0.49
N CYS A 65 -26.06 7.65 1.18
CA CYS A 65 -25.56 6.43 0.55
C CYS A 65 -26.56 5.89 -0.46
N GLU A 66 -27.85 5.82 -0.09
CA GLU A 66 -28.93 5.34 -0.97
C GLU A 66 -29.07 6.25 -2.18
N LYS A 67 -29.22 7.57 -1.98
CA LYS A 67 -29.35 8.54 -3.08
C LYS A 67 -28.19 8.48 -4.06
N PHE A 68 -26.95 8.37 -3.56
CA PHE A 68 -25.77 8.34 -4.43
C PHE A 68 -25.70 7.04 -5.23
N ASN A 69 -25.87 5.89 -4.58
CA ASN A 69 -25.81 4.59 -5.24
C ASN A 69 -26.98 4.38 -6.22
N GLU A 70 -28.21 4.73 -5.83
CA GLU A 70 -29.39 4.66 -6.70
C GLU A 70 -29.23 5.54 -7.95
N LYS A 71 -28.66 6.75 -7.80
CA LYS A 71 -28.43 7.66 -8.93
C LYS A 71 -27.55 7.04 -10.02
N TYR A 72 -26.58 6.21 -9.65
CA TYR A 72 -25.66 5.57 -10.59
C TYR A 72 -25.97 4.08 -10.84
N GLY A 73 -27.02 3.55 -10.20
CA GLY A 73 -27.38 2.13 -10.29
C GLY A 73 -26.32 1.21 -9.69
N TRP A 74 -25.65 1.66 -8.64
CA TRP A 74 -24.63 0.88 -7.92
C TRP A 74 -25.24 0.27 -6.66
N GLU A 75 -24.69 -0.85 -6.22
CA GLU A 75 -25.07 -1.54 -4.99
C GLU A 75 -24.06 -1.26 -3.85
N MET A 76 -22.88 -0.73 -4.19
CA MET A 76 -21.77 -0.52 -3.29
C MET A 76 -21.00 0.76 -3.64
N SER A 77 -20.59 1.50 -2.61
CA SER A 77 -19.69 2.66 -2.75
C SER A 77 -18.58 2.60 -1.71
N GLY A 78 -17.34 2.47 -2.19
CA GLY A 78 -16.13 2.45 -1.37
C GLY A 78 -15.40 3.77 -1.37
N THR A 79 -14.93 4.20 -0.20
CA THR A 79 -14.04 5.35 -0.04
C THR A 79 -12.61 4.85 0.14
N ILE A 80 -11.76 5.13 -0.85
CA ILE A 80 -10.33 4.84 -0.84
C ILE A 80 -9.57 6.16 -0.85
N GLU A 81 -8.50 6.26 -0.07
CA GLU A 81 -7.67 7.45 0.04
C GLU A 81 -6.18 7.10 0.06
N LEU A 82 -5.33 8.01 -0.41
CA LEU A 82 -3.91 7.97 -0.10
C LEU A 82 -3.69 8.70 1.23
N LYS A 83 -3.47 7.95 2.31
CA LYS A 83 -3.07 8.55 3.59
C LYS A 83 -1.57 8.74 3.59
N GLY A 84 -1.10 9.86 4.15
CA GLY A 84 0.32 9.99 4.39
C GLY A 84 0.71 11.07 5.38
N ILE A 85 1.89 10.90 5.96
CA ILE A 85 2.47 11.72 7.02
C ILE A 85 3.95 11.96 6.67
N VAL A 86 4.48 13.12 7.06
CA VAL A 86 5.92 13.42 6.97
C VAL A 86 6.47 13.64 8.37
N ASP A 87 7.53 12.92 8.70
CA ASP A 87 8.34 13.16 9.90
C ASP A 87 9.63 13.90 9.54
N VAL A 88 10.01 14.88 10.37
CA VAL A 88 11.26 15.64 10.24
C VAL A 88 12.17 15.39 11.45
N PRO A 89 13.50 15.42 11.28
CA PRO A 89 14.41 15.40 12.43
C PRO A 89 14.13 16.61 13.35
N LYS A 90 14.16 16.43 14.67
CA LYS A 90 13.99 17.52 15.66
C LYS A 90 14.94 18.70 15.41
N SER A 91 16.11 18.45 14.80
CA SER A 91 17.05 19.50 14.41
C SER A 91 16.49 20.48 13.37
N HIS A 92 15.51 20.07 12.55
CA HIS A 92 14.82 20.90 11.57
C HIS A 92 13.96 21.99 12.22
N LEU A 93 13.51 21.78 13.46
CA LEU A 93 12.82 22.79 14.27
C LEU A 93 13.73 23.97 14.67
N SER A 94 15.05 23.84 14.46
CA SER A 94 15.97 24.94 14.72
C SER A 94 15.70 26.11 13.77
N LYS A 95 15.62 27.32 14.36
CA LYS A 95 15.61 28.58 13.61
C LYS A 95 16.91 28.82 12.82
N ARG A 96 18.01 28.11 13.17
CA ARG A 96 19.30 28.23 12.48
C ARG A 96 19.45 27.13 11.43
N ILE A 97 19.34 27.48 10.15
CA ILE A 97 19.40 26.54 9.02
C ILE A 97 20.62 25.61 9.09
N ARG A 98 21.81 26.14 9.43
CA ARG A 98 23.06 25.36 9.59
C ARG A 98 23.02 24.24 10.64
N LYS A 99 22.01 24.23 11.52
CA LYS A 99 21.82 23.19 12.55
C LYS A 99 20.86 22.09 12.10
N ARG A 100 20.14 22.27 10.99
CA ARG A 100 19.23 21.28 10.43
C ARG A 100 20.04 20.17 9.79
N LYS A 101 19.88 18.95 10.29
CA LYS A 101 20.64 17.76 9.88
C LYS A 101 19.70 16.56 9.76
N GLY A 102 20.08 15.61 8.93
CA GLY A 102 19.28 14.41 8.65
C GLY A 102 18.17 14.69 7.65
N ASP A 103 17.63 13.62 7.10
CA ASP A 103 16.58 13.66 6.08
C ASP A 103 15.20 13.56 6.73
N ASP A 104 14.23 14.25 6.13
CA ASP A 104 12.83 13.98 6.39
C ASP A 104 12.38 12.63 5.79
N LYS A 105 11.25 12.13 6.31
CA LYS A 105 10.71 10.82 5.96
C LYS A 105 9.23 10.95 5.68
N SER A 106 8.79 10.52 4.51
CA SER A 106 7.37 10.34 4.20
C SER A 106 6.94 8.90 4.46
N TYR A 107 5.71 8.75 4.93
CA TYR A 107 5.02 7.48 5.07
C TYR A 107 3.72 7.62 4.32
N ILE A 108 3.48 6.73 3.37
CA ILE A 108 2.29 6.76 2.51
C ILE A 108 1.66 5.37 2.58
N ALA A 109 0.35 5.28 2.54
CA ALA A 109 -0.33 4.02 2.26
C ALA A 109 -1.73 4.30 1.72
N PRO A 110 -2.22 3.47 0.79
CA PRO A 110 -3.64 3.43 0.51
C PRO A 110 -4.43 2.94 1.72
N VAL A 111 -5.56 3.60 1.99
CA VAL A 111 -6.51 3.23 3.02
C VAL A 111 -7.91 3.14 2.45
N PHE A 112 -8.65 2.12 2.87
CA PHE A 112 -10.07 1.98 2.63
C PHE A 112 -10.81 2.39 3.91
N CYS A 113 -11.57 3.49 3.86
CA CYS A 113 -12.34 3.98 5.00
C CYS A 113 -13.61 3.14 5.15
N LYS A 114 -13.62 2.24 6.12
CA LYS A 114 -14.72 1.31 6.38
C LYS A 114 -16.01 2.03 6.71
N ASN A 115 -15.92 3.03 7.59
CA ASN A 115 -17.06 3.80 8.09
C ASN A 115 -17.54 4.89 7.12
N CYS A 116 -16.80 5.15 6.03
CA CYS A 116 -17.20 6.02 4.93
C CYS A 116 -17.76 5.22 3.74
N SER A 117 -17.53 3.91 3.73
CA SER A 117 -17.91 3.01 2.63
C SER A 117 -19.20 2.29 2.96
N CYS A 118 -20.15 2.31 2.03
CA CYS A 118 -21.49 1.77 2.24
C CYS A 118 -21.86 0.72 1.19
N LYS A 119 -22.81 -0.15 1.57
CA LYS A 119 -23.31 -1.26 0.76
C LYS A 119 -24.82 -1.35 0.91
N LEU A 120 -25.55 -1.26 -0.18
CA LEU A 120 -27.00 -1.49 -0.25
C LEU A 120 -27.29 -2.99 -0.35
N SER A 121 -26.56 -3.70 -1.23
CA SER A 121 -26.62 -5.16 -1.36
C SER A 121 -25.27 -5.76 -1.74
N GLU A 122 -25.13 -7.09 -1.64
CA GLU A 122 -23.89 -7.78 -2.02
C GLU A 122 -23.82 -7.98 -3.53
N ASN A 123 -22.92 -7.25 -4.18
CA ASN A 123 -22.65 -7.37 -5.61
C ASN A 123 -21.19 -7.79 -5.83
N SER A 124 -21.01 -9.01 -6.34
CA SER A 124 -19.66 -9.57 -6.57
C SER A 124 -18.86 -8.80 -7.62
N SER A 125 -19.50 -8.34 -8.70
CA SER A 125 -18.83 -7.56 -9.74
C SER A 125 -18.34 -6.21 -9.21
N GLU A 126 -19.17 -5.52 -8.43
CA GLU A 126 -18.79 -4.25 -7.82
C GLU A 126 -17.72 -4.43 -6.74
N LEU A 127 -17.77 -5.50 -5.94
CA LEU A 127 -16.70 -5.82 -4.99
C LEU A 127 -15.36 -6.01 -5.71
N GLU A 128 -15.35 -6.76 -6.81
CA GLU A 128 -14.14 -6.97 -7.61
C GLU A 128 -13.61 -5.66 -8.21
N VAL A 129 -14.49 -4.77 -8.67
CA VAL A 129 -14.09 -3.42 -9.09
C VAL A 129 -13.47 -2.66 -7.94
N HIS A 130 -14.05 -2.64 -6.74
CA HIS A 130 -13.47 -1.95 -5.59
C HIS A 130 -12.10 -2.50 -5.16
N LYS A 131 -11.89 -3.83 -5.25
CA LYS A 131 -10.55 -4.43 -5.05
C LYS A 131 -9.55 -3.89 -6.06
N LEU A 132 -9.93 -3.81 -7.34
CA LEU A 132 -9.11 -3.21 -8.39
C LEU A 132 -8.82 -1.73 -8.14
N LEU A 133 -9.82 -0.94 -7.70
CA LEU A 133 -9.62 0.47 -7.35
C LEU A 133 -8.65 0.64 -6.18
N PHE A 134 -8.66 -0.28 -5.21
CA PHE A 134 -7.72 -0.26 -4.09
C PHE A 134 -6.28 -0.56 -4.53
N ASP A 135 -6.11 -1.45 -5.50
CA ASP A 135 -4.81 -1.71 -6.14
C ASP A 135 -4.33 -0.55 -7.01
N VAL A 136 -5.25 0.19 -7.66
CA VAL A 136 -4.90 1.46 -8.33
C VAL A 136 -4.35 2.46 -7.32
N ALA A 137 -4.92 2.52 -6.12
CA ALA A 137 -4.40 3.40 -5.07
C ALA A 137 -2.99 2.98 -4.65
N GLU A 138 -2.71 1.67 -4.52
CA GLU A 138 -1.34 1.19 -4.29
C GLU A 138 -0.41 1.55 -5.45
N MET A 139 -0.82 1.35 -6.70
CA MET A 139 -0.04 1.73 -7.86
C MET A 139 0.32 3.23 -7.83
N CYS A 140 -0.65 4.11 -7.50
CA CYS A 140 -0.42 5.54 -7.35
C CYS A 140 0.48 5.87 -6.14
N SER A 141 0.34 5.14 -5.02
CA SER A 141 1.19 5.29 -3.84
C SER A 141 2.66 4.97 -4.15
N ARG A 142 2.93 3.90 -4.91
CA ARG A 142 4.27 3.53 -5.39
C ARG A 142 4.87 4.62 -6.26
N ALA A 143 4.08 5.16 -7.19
CA ALA A 143 4.54 6.20 -8.09
C ALA A 143 4.83 7.54 -7.37
N LEU A 144 4.03 7.88 -6.36
CA LEU A 144 4.26 9.01 -5.46
C LEU A 144 5.58 8.85 -4.68
N ARG A 145 5.83 7.68 -4.08
CA ARG A 145 7.10 7.40 -3.39
C ARG A 145 8.30 7.50 -4.33
N ARG A 146 8.19 6.95 -5.54
CA ARG A 146 9.23 7.08 -6.56
C ARG A 146 9.52 8.53 -6.89
N GLU A 147 8.48 9.33 -7.15
CA GLU A 147 8.64 10.75 -7.49
C GLU A 147 9.36 11.54 -6.39
N LEU A 148 8.99 11.33 -5.13
CA LEU A 148 9.67 11.97 -3.99
C LEU A 148 11.13 11.51 -3.87
N SER A 149 11.39 10.21 -4.07
CA SER A 149 12.74 9.65 -4.04
C SER A 149 13.63 10.21 -5.16
N GLU A 150 13.14 10.25 -6.39
CA GLU A 150 13.85 10.83 -7.54
C GLU A 150 14.08 12.33 -7.37
N THR A 151 13.10 13.06 -6.81
CA THR A 151 13.23 14.50 -6.53
C THR A 151 14.33 14.75 -5.49
N LYS A 152 14.38 13.93 -4.44
CA LYS A 152 15.46 13.96 -3.45
C LYS A 152 16.83 13.71 -4.07
N ALA A 153 16.94 12.71 -4.93
CA ALA A 153 18.19 12.41 -5.63
C ALA A 153 18.64 13.56 -6.56
N LYS A 154 17.70 14.25 -7.23
CA LYS A 154 18.00 15.35 -8.16
C LYS A 154 18.36 16.65 -7.47
N MET A 155 17.69 16.98 -6.36
CA MET A 155 17.85 18.26 -5.68
C MET A 155 18.99 18.27 -4.65
N GLU A 156 19.43 17.09 -4.21
CA GLU A 156 20.46 16.94 -3.17
C GLU A 156 20.12 17.69 -1.85
N ILE A 157 18.82 17.81 -1.53
CA ILE A 157 18.33 18.43 -0.29
C ILE A 157 17.73 17.39 0.67
N ASN A 158 17.78 17.70 1.96
CA ASN A 158 17.36 16.79 3.04
C ASN A 158 15.92 17.00 3.53
N ASN A 159 15.16 17.89 2.88
CA ASN A 159 13.80 18.27 3.27
C ASN A 159 12.78 18.19 2.11
N VAL A 160 13.03 17.29 1.13
CA VAL A 160 12.16 17.14 -0.05
C VAL A 160 10.73 16.78 0.35
N ASN A 161 10.53 15.87 1.30
CA ASN A 161 9.17 15.47 1.67
C ASN A 161 8.41 16.66 2.26
N THR A 162 9.03 17.46 3.12
CA THR A 162 8.43 18.63 3.73
C THR A 162 8.06 19.71 2.71
N MET A 163 8.82 19.80 1.61
CA MET A 163 8.62 20.81 0.57
C MET A 163 7.66 20.38 -0.54
N PHE A 164 7.66 19.11 -0.93
CA PHE A 164 7.01 18.63 -2.16
C PHE A 164 5.93 17.58 -1.93
N PHE A 165 5.78 17.06 -0.71
CA PHE A 165 4.86 15.96 -0.44
C PHE A 165 3.43 16.29 -0.82
N THR A 166 2.91 17.46 -0.43
CA THR A 166 1.52 17.83 -0.73
C THR A 166 1.29 18.01 -2.24
N THR A 167 2.19 18.70 -2.95
CA THR A 167 2.13 18.83 -4.42
C THR A 167 2.15 17.48 -5.12
N ALA A 168 3.11 16.62 -4.76
CA ALA A 168 3.22 15.30 -5.35
C ALA A 168 1.97 14.45 -5.03
N LYS A 169 1.49 14.50 -3.78
CA LYS A 169 0.29 13.78 -3.35
C LYS A 169 -0.95 14.23 -4.11
N ASN A 170 -1.19 15.53 -4.23
CA ASN A 170 -2.33 16.09 -4.96
C ASN A 170 -2.35 15.62 -6.42
N LYS A 171 -1.19 15.67 -7.09
CA LYS A 171 -1.02 15.16 -8.45
C LYS A 171 -1.39 13.68 -8.57
N TRP A 172 -0.92 12.85 -7.64
CA TRP A 172 -1.21 11.41 -7.68
C TRP A 172 -2.64 11.07 -7.24
N ASP A 173 -3.24 11.84 -6.34
CA ASP A 173 -4.67 11.75 -5.99
C ASP A 173 -5.57 12.13 -7.17
N GLU A 174 -5.22 13.16 -7.93
CA GLU A 174 -5.93 13.52 -9.16
C GLU A 174 -5.80 12.41 -10.22
N ARG A 175 -4.60 11.87 -10.40
CA ARG A 175 -4.35 10.79 -11.35
C ARG A 175 -5.11 9.50 -10.97
N MET A 176 -5.13 9.17 -9.68
CA MET A 176 -5.90 8.05 -9.14
C MET A 176 -7.39 8.21 -9.47
N ARG A 177 -7.98 9.37 -9.19
CA ARG A 177 -9.39 9.67 -9.50
C ARG A 177 -9.71 9.56 -10.99
N LYS A 178 -8.82 10.02 -11.87
CA LYS A 178 -8.99 9.89 -13.33
C LYS A 178 -9.01 8.42 -13.76
N ILE A 179 -8.08 7.61 -13.25
CA ILE A 179 -8.00 6.17 -13.57
C ILE A 179 -9.26 5.45 -13.06
N TRP A 180 -9.69 5.73 -11.83
CA TRP A 180 -10.92 5.18 -11.28
C TRP A 180 -12.13 5.52 -12.15
N GLY A 181 -12.27 6.77 -12.58
CA GLY A 181 -13.35 7.19 -13.47
C GLY A 181 -13.38 6.38 -14.77
N THR A 182 -12.22 6.12 -15.37
CA THR A 182 -12.14 5.29 -16.59
C THR A 182 -12.48 3.83 -16.32
N ILE A 183 -11.99 3.23 -15.23
CA ILE A 183 -12.32 1.85 -14.84
C ILE A 183 -13.82 1.69 -14.60
N LEU A 184 -14.43 2.60 -13.84
CA LEU A 184 -15.87 2.58 -13.57
C LEU A 184 -16.68 2.74 -14.86
N GLN A 185 -16.26 3.66 -15.75
CA GLN A 185 -16.89 3.85 -17.04
C GLN A 185 -16.82 2.57 -17.89
N ASP A 186 -15.65 1.95 -18.02
CA ASP A 186 -15.45 0.78 -18.87
C ASP A 186 -16.20 -0.46 -18.34
N ILE A 187 -16.12 -0.70 -17.03
CA ILE A 187 -16.59 -1.96 -16.43
C ILE A 187 -18.05 -1.88 -16.00
N LEU A 188 -18.46 -0.83 -15.28
CA LEU A 188 -19.79 -0.76 -14.68
C LEU A 188 -20.81 -0.04 -15.57
N ILE A 189 -20.38 0.98 -16.32
CA ILE A 189 -21.30 1.81 -17.12
C ILE A 189 -21.44 1.26 -18.54
N GLU A 190 -20.33 1.13 -19.28
CA GLU A 190 -20.33 0.66 -20.67
C GLU A 190 -20.35 -0.87 -20.79
N ASN A 191 -20.08 -1.59 -19.70
CA ASN A 191 -20.03 -3.05 -19.66
C ASN A 191 -19.14 -3.64 -20.77
N LYS A 192 -17.98 -3.01 -21.00
CA LYS A 192 -17.03 -3.44 -22.04
C LYS A 192 -16.55 -4.85 -21.76
N LYS A 193 -16.80 -5.74 -22.72
CA LYS A 193 -16.40 -7.15 -22.62
C LYS A 193 -14.88 -7.26 -22.46
N GLY A 194 -14.44 -7.87 -21.35
CA GLY A 194 -13.02 -8.10 -21.06
C GLY A 194 -12.30 -6.96 -20.33
N ALA A 195 -12.95 -5.80 -20.15
CA ALA A 195 -12.31 -4.61 -19.58
C ALA A 195 -11.72 -4.85 -18.18
N TYR A 196 -12.40 -5.62 -17.32
CA TYR A 196 -11.85 -5.95 -15.99
C TYR A 196 -10.49 -6.63 -16.09
N LEU A 197 -10.34 -7.63 -16.96
CA LEU A 197 -9.10 -8.39 -17.09
C LEU A 197 -7.98 -7.52 -17.69
N GLU A 198 -8.31 -6.68 -18.67
CA GLU A 198 -7.38 -5.72 -19.26
C GLU A 198 -6.84 -4.75 -18.21
N TRP A 199 -7.72 -4.14 -17.42
CA TRP A 199 -7.32 -3.24 -16.34
C TRP A 199 -6.53 -3.96 -15.26
N ARG A 200 -6.99 -5.14 -14.81
CA ARG A 200 -6.29 -5.96 -13.81
C ARG A 200 -4.84 -6.26 -14.23
N ASN A 201 -4.64 -6.64 -15.49
CA ASN A 201 -3.32 -6.94 -16.04
C ASN A 201 -2.44 -5.68 -16.11
N LEU A 202 -2.99 -4.57 -16.60
CA LEU A 202 -2.27 -3.30 -16.66
C LEU A 202 -1.84 -2.81 -15.27
N ILE A 203 -2.73 -2.87 -14.28
CA ILE A 203 -2.42 -2.45 -12.90
C ILE A 203 -1.37 -3.39 -12.29
N ASN A 204 -1.44 -4.69 -12.54
CA ASN A 204 -0.40 -5.64 -12.11
C ASN A 204 0.98 -5.29 -12.69
N GLU A 205 1.06 -5.07 -14.00
CA GLU A 205 2.31 -4.69 -14.68
C GLU A 205 2.90 -3.39 -14.09
N LEU A 206 2.05 -2.38 -13.87
CA LEU A 206 2.48 -1.09 -13.33
C LEU A 206 2.90 -1.18 -11.85
N MET A 207 2.26 -2.04 -11.06
CA MET A 207 2.68 -2.32 -9.69
C MET A 207 4.01 -3.06 -9.66
N GLU A 208 4.19 -4.08 -10.49
CA GLU A 208 5.43 -4.86 -10.60
C GLU A 208 6.62 -3.98 -11.00
N LYS A 209 6.44 -3.10 -12.00
CA LYS A 209 7.45 -2.12 -12.42
C LYS A 209 7.93 -1.19 -11.31
N ASN A 210 7.14 -1.00 -10.24
CA ASN A 210 7.47 -0.13 -9.12
C ASN A 210 7.50 -0.90 -7.78
N GLU A 211 7.83 -2.20 -7.80
CA GLU A 211 7.81 -3.06 -6.61
C GLU A 211 8.70 -2.56 -5.47
N GLU A 212 9.83 -1.91 -5.77
CA GLU A 212 10.75 -1.37 -4.76
C GLU A 212 10.11 -0.26 -3.90
N PHE A 213 9.04 0.36 -4.43
CA PHE A 213 8.27 1.41 -3.78
C PHE A 213 6.96 0.89 -3.18
N ALA A 214 6.75 -0.42 -3.07
CA ALA A 214 5.56 -1.01 -2.45
C ALA A 214 5.35 -0.50 -1.03
N THR A 215 4.07 -0.38 -0.61
CA THR A 215 3.71 -0.03 0.77
C THR A 215 4.37 -0.98 1.76
N LYS A 216 5.10 -0.42 2.72
CA LYS A 216 5.85 -1.19 3.72
C LYS A 216 5.11 -1.29 5.04
N PRO A 217 5.28 -2.39 5.81
CA PRO A 217 4.64 -2.52 7.13
C PRO A 217 4.97 -1.39 8.12
N ASN A 218 6.18 -0.81 8.03
CA ASN A 218 6.56 0.33 8.88
C ASN A 218 5.80 1.62 8.51
N GLU A 219 5.40 1.81 7.25
CA GLU A 219 4.54 2.94 6.86
C GLU A 219 3.17 2.80 7.48
N ILE A 220 2.56 1.62 7.35
CA ILE A 220 1.25 1.34 7.97
C ILE A 220 1.33 1.55 9.48
N LYS A 221 2.38 1.02 10.14
CA LYS A 221 2.62 1.23 11.57
C LYS A 221 2.66 2.72 11.94
N ARG A 222 3.33 3.56 11.15
CA ARG A 222 3.43 5.00 11.43
C ARG A 222 2.07 5.69 11.25
N LEU A 223 1.33 5.32 10.21
CA LEU A 223 0.02 5.91 9.88
C LEU A 223 -1.10 5.53 10.85
N MET A 224 -0.87 4.49 11.65
CA MET A 224 -1.72 4.07 12.78
C MET A 224 -1.25 4.63 14.12
N SER A 225 -0.07 5.25 14.18
CA SER A 225 0.51 5.77 15.42
C SER A 225 0.39 7.28 15.49
N GLU A 226 0.16 7.80 16.69
CA GLU A 226 0.21 9.24 16.99
C GLU A 226 1.65 9.75 17.12
N MET A 227 2.65 8.86 17.20
CA MET A 227 4.04 9.22 17.42
C MET A 227 4.95 8.78 16.26
N PRO A 228 6.04 9.53 15.99
CA PRO A 228 7.11 9.08 15.10
C PRO A 228 7.65 7.72 15.50
N ILE A 229 7.97 6.89 14.51
CA ILE A 229 8.60 5.58 14.76
C ILE A 229 10.04 5.76 15.24
N GLU A 230 10.73 6.77 14.71
CA GLU A 230 12.16 6.95 14.94
C GLU A 230 12.47 7.98 16.01
N GLU A 231 13.38 7.62 16.91
CA GLU A 231 13.87 8.54 17.91
C GLU A 231 14.54 9.75 17.24
N GLY A 232 14.31 10.93 17.80
CA GLY A 232 14.86 12.18 17.26
C GLY A 232 14.05 12.77 16.11
N TYR A 233 12.93 12.16 15.71
CA TYR A 233 11.97 12.71 14.77
C TYR A 233 10.74 13.30 15.47
N VAL A 234 10.03 14.16 14.74
CA VAL A 234 8.70 14.72 15.07
C VAL A 234 7.88 14.74 13.79
N GLU A 235 6.56 14.68 13.90
CA GLU A 235 5.70 14.95 12.76
C GLU A 235 5.89 16.39 12.28
N ALA A 236 5.86 16.61 10.97
CA ALA A 236 5.97 17.93 10.39
C ALA A 236 4.69 18.73 10.65
N ASP A 237 4.75 19.77 11.49
CA ASP A 237 3.61 20.66 11.78
C ASP A 237 3.03 21.32 10.51
N ARG A 238 3.86 21.50 9.48
CA ARG A 238 3.48 22.08 8.19
C ARG A 238 4.21 21.37 7.07
N ILE A 239 3.44 20.87 6.11
CA ILE A 239 3.94 20.42 4.82
C ILE A 239 3.60 21.53 3.82
N VAL A 240 4.60 22.05 3.12
CA VAL A 240 4.37 23.05 2.07
C VAL A 240 3.71 22.33 0.88
N GLY A 241 2.57 22.84 0.42
CA GLY A 241 1.87 22.36 -0.78
C GLY A 241 2.04 23.32 -1.94
N ASP A 242 1.19 23.19 -2.96
CA ASP A 242 1.26 24.01 -4.16
C ASP A 242 1.43 25.49 -3.78
N LEU A 243 2.59 26.04 -4.15
CA LEU A 243 2.93 27.45 -3.98
C LEU A 243 2.35 28.28 -5.12
N ASP A 244 1.19 27.87 -5.63
CA ASP A 244 0.46 28.57 -6.67
C ASP A 244 -0.72 29.32 -6.04
N ASN A 245 -0.67 30.64 -6.17
CA ASN A 245 -1.81 31.55 -6.05
C ASN A 245 -2.75 31.40 -7.24
#